data_AF-A0A0S7WGU5-F1
#
_entry.id   AF-A0A0S7WGU5-F1
#
_cell.length_a   1.000
_cell.length_b   1.000
_cell.length_c   1.000
_cell.angle_alpha   90.00
_cell.angle_beta   90.00
_cell.angle_gamma   90.00
#
_symmetry.space_group_name_H-M   'P 1'
#
loop_
_entity.id
_entity.type
_entity.pdbx_description
1 polymer ?
#
loop_
_entity_poly.entity_id
_entity_poly.type
_entity_poly.pdbx_seq_one_letter_code
_entity_poly.pdbx_strand_id
1 'polypeptide(L)'
;MIKKGLLTLAVVLLFSAATMADEATEAAFPVFTSFQELVDVNCPFLDSCDAGLAVPDNQLLGVEFDGTDYWVTNGGATSHGGTNYLERLDRNCTLIEGCAQNTTSSWGIRDLAYDEGRDILYGSDDYG
;
A
#
# COMPACT_ATOMS: atom_id res chain seq x y z
N MET A 1 54.35 -29.13 -20.00
CA MET A 1 53.88 -28.20 -18.95
C MET A 1 52.57 -27.50 -19.36
N ILE A 2 51.47 -28.23 -19.51
CA ILE A 2 50.13 -27.67 -19.81
C ILE A 2 49.12 -28.50 -19.00
N LYS A 3 48.98 -28.27 -17.70
CA LYS A 3 47.98 -28.99 -16.87
C LYS A 3 47.30 -28.15 -15.79
N LYS A 4 47.82 -26.97 -15.43
CA LYS A 4 47.24 -26.13 -14.35
C LYS A 4 46.21 -25.09 -14.84
N GLY A 5 46.32 -24.58 -16.07
CA GLY A 5 45.39 -23.56 -16.58
C GLY A 5 44.02 -24.08 -17.03
N LEU A 6 43.95 -25.34 -17.47
CA LEU A 6 42.71 -25.93 -18.00
C LEU A 6 41.71 -26.28 -16.88
N LEU A 7 42.21 -26.60 -15.68
CA LEU A 7 41.37 -26.97 -14.53
C LEU A 7 40.66 -25.76 -13.92
N THR A 8 41.32 -24.59 -13.89
CA THR A 8 40.74 -23.35 -13.36
C THR A 8 39.62 -22.80 -14.24
N LEU A 9 39.75 -22.91 -15.56
CA LEU A 9 38.73 -22.43 -16.51
C LEU A 9 37.45 -23.29 -16.44
N ALA A 10 37.59 -24.60 -16.22
CA ALA A 10 36.45 -25.52 -16.10
C ALA A 10 35.61 -25.25 -14.83
N VAL A 11 36.24 -24.88 -13.71
CA VAL A 11 35.54 -24.59 -12.44
C VAL A 11 34.78 -23.27 -12.51
N VAL A 12 35.31 -22.26 -13.20
CA VAL A 12 34.62 -20.96 -13.38
C VAL A 12 33.37 -21.12 -14.26
N LEU A 13 33.45 -21.91 -15.34
CA LEU A 13 32.28 -22.17 -16.21
C LEU A 13 31.17 -22.98 -15.53
N LEU A 14 31.52 -23.88 -14.61
CA LEU A 14 30.53 -24.66 -13.84
C LEU A 14 29.79 -23.82 -12.79
N PHE A 15 30.42 -22.79 -12.21
CA PHE A 15 29.75 -21.88 -11.27
C PHE A 15 28.83 -20.88 -11.98
N SER A 16 29.19 -20.39 -13.18
CA SER A 16 28.35 -19.46 -13.95
C SER A 16 27.07 -20.10 -14.51
N ALA A 17 27.06 -21.42 -14.71
CA ALA A 17 25.90 -22.15 -15.22
C ALA A 17 24.83 -22.44 -14.15
N ALA A 18 25.20 -22.40 -12.86
CA ALA A 18 24.28 -22.70 -11.76
C ALA A 18 23.39 -21.51 -11.35
N THR A 19 23.72 -20.29 -11.76
CA THR A 19 22.99 -19.06 -11.36
C THR A 19 21.93 -18.59 -12.37
N MET A 20 21.67 -19.34 -13.45
CA MET A 20 20.76 -18.89 -14.53
C MET A 20 19.52 -19.77 -14.73
N ALA A 21 19.19 -20.65 -13.77
CA ALA A 21 18.06 -21.58 -13.91
C ALA A 21 16.76 -21.14 -13.22
N ASP A 22 16.69 -19.95 -12.62
CA ASP A 22 15.59 -19.57 -11.71
C ASP A 22 14.64 -18.47 -12.21
N GLU A 23 14.62 -18.16 -13.51
CA GLU A 23 13.62 -17.24 -14.05
C GLU A 23 13.13 -17.67 -15.43
N ALA A 24 12.12 -18.53 -15.49
CA ALA A 24 11.18 -18.59 -16.61
C ALA A 24 9.99 -19.52 -16.28
N THR A 25 9.14 -19.09 -15.36
CA THR A 25 7.76 -19.60 -15.32
C THR A 25 6.80 -18.42 -15.15
N GLU A 26 6.80 -17.53 -16.14
CA GLU A 26 5.70 -16.59 -16.35
C GLU A 26 4.47 -17.42 -16.77
N ALA A 27 3.65 -17.78 -15.80
CA ALA A 27 2.40 -18.49 -16.05
C ALA A 27 1.47 -17.59 -16.87
N ALA A 28 0.94 -18.14 -17.97
CA ALA A 28 -0.02 -17.44 -18.81
C ALA A 28 -1.24 -16.99 -17.99
N PHE A 29 -1.48 -15.69 -17.94
CA PHE A 29 -2.65 -15.12 -17.27
C PHE A 29 -3.93 -15.50 -18.04
N PRO A 30 -4.93 -16.12 -17.38
CA PRO A 30 -6.17 -16.50 -18.03
C PRO A 30 -6.98 -15.25 -18.42
N VAL A 31 -7.46 -15.23 -19.67
CA VAL A 31 -8.45 -14.25 -20.14
C VAL A 31 -9.82 -14.66 -19.60
N PHE A 32 -10.38 -13.89 -18.67
CA PHE A 32 -11.72 -14.13 -18.12
C PHE A 32 -12.80 -13.65 -19.09
N THR A 33 -13.71 -14.55 -19.48
CA THR A 33 -14.80 -14.30 -20.46
C THR A 33 -16.16 -14.03 -19.82
N SER A 34 -16.22 -13.86 -18.50
CA SER A 34 -17.45 -13.48 -17.79
C SER A 34 -17.14 -12.51 -16.66
N PHE A 35 -17.83 -11.37 -16.64
CA PHE A 35 -17.87 -10.48 -15.48
C PHE A 35 -18.83 -11.06 -14.45
N GLN A 36 -18.26 -11.70 -13.43
CA GLN A 36 -18.92 -12.05 -12.17
C GLN A 36 -18.43 -11.03 -11.15
N GLU A 37 -19.33 -10.51 -10.30
CA GLU A 37 -18.99 -9.58 -9.22
C GLU A 37 -17.78 -10.15 -8.45
N LEU A 38 -16.64 -9.45 -8.52
CA LEU A 38 -15.33 -9.96 -8.13
C LEU A 38 -15.21 -9.98 -6.61
N VAL A 39 -15.76 -11.01 -5.99
CA VAL A 39 -15.31 -11.48 -4.68
C VAL A 39 -14.03 -12.27 -4.94
N ASP A 40 -12.88 -11.61 -4.87
CA ASP A 40 -11.59 -12.30 -5.02
C ASP A 40 -11.32 -13.13 -3.76
N VAL A 41 -11.75 -14.39 -3.78
CA VAL A 41 -11.56 -15.36 -2.68
C VAL A 41 -10.10 -15.66 -2.35
N ASN A 42 -9.15 -15.21 -3.18
CA ASN A 42 -7.71 -15.34 -2.94
C ASN A 42 -7.06 -14.02 -2.49
N CYS A 43 -7.77 -12.90 -2.52
CA CYS A 43 -7.38 -11.65 -1.89
C CYS A 43 -8.29 -11.40 -0.67
N PRO A 44 -7.99 -12.01 0.50
CA PRO A 44 -8.83 -11.90 1.70
C PRO A 44 -8.85 -10.51 2.34
N PHE A 45 -8.18 -9.52 1.75
CA PHE A 45 -8.06 -8.16 2.26
C PHE A 45 -8.94 -7.21 1.44
N LEU A 46 -10.24 -7.29 1.67
CA LEU A 46 -11.14 -6.17 1.41
C LEU A 46 -11.92 -5.95 2.70
N ASP A 47 -11.21 -5.48 3.72
CA ASP A 47 -11.90 -4.78 4.79
C ASP A 47 -12.49 -3.51 4.15
N SER A 48 -13.80 -3.34 4.29
CA SER A 48 -14.54 -2.28 3.62
C SER A 48 -15.10 -1.34 4.68
N CYS A 49 -14.53 -0.14 4.74
CA CYS A 49 -15.09 0.95 5.54
C CYS A 49 -16.03 1.80 4.71
N ASP A 50 -17.31 1.78 5.08
CA ASP A 50 -18.29 2.74 4.56
C ASP A 50 -17.97 4.13 5.14
N ALA A 51 -17.17 4.87 4.39
CA ALA A 51 -16.71 6.23 4.67
C ALA A 51 -17.82 7.16 5.19
N GLY A 52 -19.06 7.04 4.68
CA GLY A 52 -20.16 7.93 5.03
C GLY A 52 -20.91 7.63 6.34
N LEU A 53 -20.63 6.50 6.99
CA LEU A 53 -21.19 6.15 8.32
C LEU A 53 -20.16 6.34 9.44
N ALA A 54 -18.90 6.07 9.11
CA ALA A 54 -17.79 6.03 10.04
C ALA A 54 -17.23 7.43 10.36
N VAL A 55 -17.09 8.25 9.32
CA VAL A 55 -16.51 9.58 9.40
C VAL A 55 -17.47 10.58 8.78
N PRO A 56 -17.65 11.76 9.39
CA PRO A 56 -18.59 12.74 8.91
C PRO A 56 -17.95 13.51 7.75
N ASP A 57 -17.41 12.83 6.75
CA ASP A 57 -16.91 13.41 5.50
C ASP A 57 -17.13 12.43 4.34
N ASN A 58 -17.49 12.95 3.17
CA ASN A 58 -17.69 12.15 1.97
C ASN A 58 -16.50 12.22 1.00
N GLN A 59 -15.42 12.89 1.41
CA GLN A 59 -14.18 13.01 0.66
C GLN A 59 -13.00 12.47 1.46
N LEU A 60 -12.79 11.16 1.39
CA LEU A 60 -11.57 10.52 1.88
C LEU A 60 -10.50 10.53 0.78
N LEU A 61 -9.29 10.90 1.14
CA LEU A 61 -8.20 11.14 0.20
C LEU A 61 -7.06 10.12 0.33
N GLY A 62 -6.82 9.64 1.54
CA GLY A 62 -5.74 8.74 1.90
C GLY A 62 -6.19 7.68 2.89
N VAL A 63 -5.59 6.50 2.80
CA VAL A 63 -5.75 5.44 3.79
C VAL A 63 -4.43 4.71 3.99
N GLU A 64 -4.14 4.34 5.24
CA GLU A 64 -3.04 3.47 5.62
C GLU A 64 -3.46 2.59 6.80
N PHE A 65 -2.89 1.38 6.88
CA PHE A 65 -3.11 0.46 8.00
C PHE A 65 -1.85 0.34 8.84
N ASP A 66 -1.95 0.63 10.13
CA ASP A 66 -0.78 0.59 11.04
C ASP A 66 -0.50 -0.80 11.65
N GLY A 67 -1.26 -1.83 11.23
CA GLY A 67 -1.24 -3.16 11.84
C GLY A 67 -2.35 -3.37 12.88
N THR A 68 -2.94 -2.31 13.40
CA THR A 68 -4.01 -2.32 14.40
C THR A 68 -5.28 -1.67 13.85
N ASP A 69 -5.17 -0.41 13.43
CA ASP A 69 -6.24 0.51 13.06
C ASP A 69 -6.01 1.11 11.66
N TYR A 70 -7.06 1.66 11.08
CA TYR A 70 -6.99 2.42 9.82
C TYR A 70 -6.77 3.90 10.11
N TRP A 71 -5.83 4.49 9.39
CA TRP A 71 -5.63 5.94 9.34
C TRP A 71 -6.15 6.46 8.02
N VAL A 72 -6.99 7.49 8.08
CA VAL A 72 -7.68 8.05 6.93
C VAL A 72 -7.52 9.55 6.92
N THR A 73 -7.24 10.13 5.75
CA THR A 73 -7.31 11.58 5.58
C THR A 73 -8.59 11.99 4.87
N ASN A 74 -9.14 13.14 5.26
CA ASN A 74 -10.28 13.74 4.58
C ASN A 74 -9.98 15.15 4.06
N GLY A 75 -10.67 15.52 2.97
CA GLY A 75 -10.44 16.73 2.20
C GLY A 75 -11.23 17.96 2.63
N GLY A 76 -11.96 17.88 3.75
CA GLY A 76 -12.61 19.01 4.42
C GLY A 76 -13.67 19.77 3.61
N ALA A 77 -13.90 19.45 2.33
CA ALA A 77 -14.58 20.32 1.37
C ALA A 77 -16.08 20.50 1.62
N THR A 78 -16.71 19.65 2.43
CA THR A 78 -18.17 19.64 2.60
C THR A 78 -18.62 19.53 4.06
N SER A 79 -17.91 18.77 4.88
CA SER A 79 -18.49 18.30 6.15
C SER A 79 -17.80 18.85 7.40
N HIS A 80 -16.55 19.32 7.25
CA HIS A 80 -15.75 19.92 8.33
C HIS A 80 -15.50 21.43 8.16
N GLY A 81 -16.38 22.13 7.44
CA GLY A 81 -16.28 23.58 7.25
C GLY A 81 -14.99 24.03 6.55
N GLY A 82 -14.43 23.19 5.67
CA GLY A 82 -13.16 23.45 4.98
C GLY A 82 -11.91 23.00 5.74
N THR A 83 -12.06 22.35 6.91
CA THR A 83 -10.95 21.84 7.70
C THR A 83 -10.66 20.38 7.31
N ASN A 84 -9.42 20.08 6.93
CA ASN A 84 -8.99 18.69 6.67
C ASN A 84 -8.71 17.97 7.98
N TYR A 85 -8.98 16.67 8.06
CA TYR A 85 -8.72 15.84 9.24
C TYR A 85 -7.91 14.60 8.90
N LEU A 86 -7.13 14.15 9.88
CA LEU A 86 -6.59 12.80 9.97
C LEU A 86 -7.41 12.05 11.02
N GLU A 87 -7.98 10.92 10.65
CA GLU A 87 -8.91 10.14 11.45
C GLU A 87 -8.38 8.73 11.64
N ARG A 88 -8.51 8.19 12.86
CA ARG A 88 -8.19 6.81 13.17
C ARG A 88 -9.47 6.02 13.38
N LEU A 89 -9.62 4.92 12.67
CA LEU A 89 -10.76 4.02 12.75
C LEU A 89 -10.31 2.64 13.20
N ASP A 90 -11.15 1.97 14.00
CA ASP A 90 -10.94 0.57 14.30
C ASP A 90 -11.21 -0.32 13.05
N ARG A 91 -10.96 -1.62 13.19
CA ARG A 91 -11.22 -2.60 12.11
C ARG A 91 -12.69 -2.84 11.79
N ASN A 92 -13.61 -2.27 12.57
CA ASN A 92 -15.04 -2.25 12.24
C ASN A 92 -15.44 -0.90 11.65
N CYS A 93 -14.46 -0.06 11.30
CA CYS A 93 -14.67 1.26 10.74
C CYS A 93 -15.42 2.19 11.69
N THR A 94 -15.20 2.03 13.00
CA THR A 94 -15.69 2.95 14.01
C THR A 94 -14.63 4.01 14.25
N LEU A 95 -15.00 5.29 14.14
CA LEU A 95 -14.11 6.40 14.47
C LEU A 95 -13.67 6.30 15.95
N ILE A 96 -12.35 6.15 16.16
CA ILE A 96 -11.73 6.16 17.48
C ILE A 96 -11.39 7.60 17.86
N GLU A 97 -10.67 8.30 16.98
CA GLU A 97 -10.25 9.68 17.16
C GLU A 97 -9.99 10.38 15.84
N GLY A 98 -9.95 11.71 15.88
CA GLY A 98 -9.57 12.52 14.73
C GLY A 98 -8.90 13.81 15.17
N CYS A 99 -8.00 14.31 14.35
CA CYS A 99 -7.33 15.59 14.57
C CYS A 99 -7.37 16.45 13.30
N ALA A 100 -7.60 17.75 13.49
CA ALA A 100 -7.53 18.70 12.39
C ALA A 100 -6.09 18.72 11.85
N GLN A 101 -5.95 18.56 10.54
CA GLN A 101 -4.65 18.66 9.89
C GLN A 101 -4.22 20.13 9.89
N ASN A 102 -3.03 20.38 10.41
CA ASN A 102 -2.40 21.69 10.34
C ASN A 102 -1.57 21.81 9.06
N THR A 103 -2.17 21.48 7.91
CA THR A 103 -1.51 21.53 6.60
C THR A 103 -1.46 22.96 6.10
N THR A 104 -0.49 23.24 5.23
CA THR A 104 -0.42 24.55 4.58
C THR A 104 -1.25 24.57 3.29
N SER A 105 -1.60 23.40 2.75
CA SER A 105 -2.48 23.27 1.58
C SER A 105 -3.96 23.27 1.97
N SER A 106 -4.81 23.78 1.07
CA SER A 106 -6.27 23.66 1.17
C SER A 106 -6.78 22.25 0.84
N TRP A 107 -5.88 21.31 0.52
CA TRP A 107 -6.20 19.95 0.10
C TRP A 107 -5.89 18.89 1.14
N GLY A 108 -5.11 19.22 2.16
CA GLY A 108 -4.73 18.29 3.23
C GLY A 108 -3.70 17.26 2.79
N ILE A 109 -3.33 16.39 3.73
CA ILE A 109 -2.49 15.20 3.49
C ILE A 109 -3.31 14.15 2.72
N ARG A 110 -2.69 13.46 1.77
CA ARG A 110 -3.36 12.44 0.94
C ARG A 110 -2.67 11.10 0.92
N ASP A 111 -1.36 11.11 0.75
CA ASP A 111 -0.61 9.88 0.70
C ASP A 111 -0.14 9.62 2.13
N LEU A 112 -0.63 8.54 2.72
CA LEU A 112 -0.19 8.09 4.04
C LEU A 112 0.80 6.94 3.86
N ALA A 113 1.79 6.89 4.74
CA ALA A 113 2.72 5.78 4.83
C ALA A 113 3.05 5.53 6.31
N TYR A 114 2.77 4.34 6.81
CA TYR A 114 3.09 3.97 8.18
C TYR A 114 4.46 3.28 8.27
N ASP A 115 5.28 3.75 9.21
CA ASP A 115 6.57 3.15 9.53
C ASP A 115 6.48 2.42 10.87
N GLU A 116 6.26 1.10 10.80
CA GLU A 116 6.20 0.21 11.97
C GLU A 116 7.48 0.24 12.81
N GLY A 117 8.64 0.50 12.19
CA GLY A 117 9.92 0.57 12.91
C GLY A 117 10.05 1.78 13.83
N ARG A 118 9.22 2.80 13.62
CA ARG A 118 9.24 4.05 14.39
C ARG A 118 7.93 4.40 15.07
N ASP A 119 6.84 3.69 14.74
CA ASP A 119 5.48 4.04 15.16
C ASP A 119 5.13 5.48 14.72
N ILE A 120 5.40 5.77 13.45
CA ILE A 120 5.19 7.09 12.84
C ILE A 120 4.38 6.94 11.55
N LEU A 121 3.35 7.77 11.44
CA LEU A 121 2.62 8.00 10.20
C LEU A 121 3.22 9.19 9.46
N TYR A 122 3.66 8.96 8.22
CA TYR A 122 4.08 10.00 7.30
C TYR A 122 2.94 10.35 6.36
N GLY A 123 2.91 11.59 5.89
CA GLY A 123 2.13 11.90 4.71
C GLY A 123 2.53 13.19 4.03
N SER A 124 2.11 13.32 2.77
CA SER A 124 2.38 14.48 1.92
C SER A 124 1.10 15.28 1.66
N ASP A 125 1.22 16.60 1.63
CA ASP A 125 0.17 17.55 1.22
C ASP A 125 0.50 18.24 -0.13
N ASP A 126 1.45 17.67 -0.89
CA ASP A 126 1.97 18.24 -2.13
C ASP A 126 0.88 18.27 -3.22
N TYR A 127 0.41 19.49 -3.49
CA TYR A 127 -0.33 19.85 -4.69
C TYR A 127 0.69 20.15 -5.78
N GLY A 128 0.86 19.23 -6.73
CA GLY A 128 1.65 19.48 -7.94
C GLY A 128 1.13 20.67 -8.75
#